data_AF-A0A0G1XV28-F1
#
_entry.id   AF-A0A0G1XV28-F1
#
_cell.length_a   1.000
_cell.length_b   1.000
_cell.length_c   1.000
_cell.angle_alpha   90.00
_cell.angle_beta   90.00
_cell.angle_gamma   90.00
#
_symmetry.space_group_name_H-M   'P 1'
#
loop_
_entity.id
_entity.type
_entity.pdbx_description
1 polymer ?
#
loop_
_entity_poly.entity_id
_entity_poly.type
_entity_poly.pdbx_seq_one_letter_code
_entity_poly.pdbx_strand_id
1 'polypeptide(L)'
;MINIELNRQTTLAVIILAASLFSSVAFALPNKMPINGRLTFSNDTDINGTANFTFKIYNNKTGSAALWQESQQNLTVRRGLFSAYLGNNTPINLTFDENYFLEIVVNGETIEPRFDFGTTGYSFASNQTLFTKNDTKVLGNLTPVGNNSALGSNSFSWLAGYFNSLIAGTLNVTDIFLGGFNLTSRIVSDNATQGSRIDAIDTRQSSDNTTYGNRTALLETKQSADNATQASLIAGNNQTLSDRIDSLGSSGAASDNTTQSNLITGNNNTLGGRISALDSRQSSDNTTLFNRTSSDNATQAARIATLEANNN
;
A
#
# COMPACT_ATOMS: atom_id res chain seq x y z
N MET A 1 -13.38 -8.35 -84.61
CA MET A 1 -14.00 -7.86 -83.35
C MET A 1 -13.73 -6.37 -83.30
N ILE A 2 -14.76 -5.54 -83.49
CA ILE A 2 -14.63 -4.08 -83.40
C ILE A 2 -14.77 -3.73 -81.91
N ASN A 3 -13.66 -3.38 -81.26
CA ASN A 3 -13.68 -2.80 -79.92
C ASN A 3 -14.08 -1.33 -80.06
N ILE A 4 -15.30 -1.00 -79.65
CA ILE A 4 -15.75 0.38 -79.55
C ILE A 4 -15.23 0.92 -78.21
N GLU A 5 -14.17 1.73 -78.24
CA GLU A 5 -13.73 2.47 -77.05
C GLU A 5 -14.69 3.64 -76.79
N LEU A 6 -15.61 3.46 -75.84
CA LEU A 6 -16.52 4.49 -75.40
C LEU A 6 -15.75 5.55 -74.61
N ASN A 7 -15.89 6.83 -74.99
CA ASN A 7 -15.22 7.93 -74.30
C ASN A 7 -15.75 8.09 -72.86
N ARG A 8 -14.97 8.71 -71.97
CA ARG A 8 -15.31 8.84 -70.55
C ARG A 8 -16.69 9.46 -70.29
N GLN A 9 -17.18 10.34 -71.17
CA GLN A 9 -18.48 10.98 -71.02
C GLN A 9 -19.64 10.07 -71.42
N THR A 10 -19.49 9.26 -72.47
CA THR A 10 -20.51 8.27 -72.86
C THR A 10 -20.60 7.14 -71.83
N THR A 11 -19.47 6.73 -71.24
CA THR A 11 -19.47 5.75 -70.14
C THR A 11 -20.19 6.26 -68.89
N LEU A 12 -19.97 7.53 -68.51
CA LEU A 12 -20.69 8.15 -67.38
C LEU A 12 -22.19 8.30 -67.65
N ALA A 13 -22.59 8.70 -68.87
CA ALA A 13 -24.00 8.81 -69.24
C ALA A 13 -24.72 7.46 -69.20
N VAL A 14 -24.06 6.39 -69.67
CA VAL A 14 -24.60 5.02 -69.62
C VAL A 14 -24.74 4.53 -68.17
N ILE A 15 -23.79 4.86 -67.29
CA ILE A 15 -23.88 4.50 -65.86
C ILE A 15 -25.02 5.25 -65.15
N ILE A 16 -25.23 6.55 -65.44
CA ILE A 16 -26.32 7.34 -64.85
C ILE A 16 -27.68 6.87 -65.38
N LEU A 17 -27.77 6.54 -66.67
CA LEU A 17 -28.99 5.97 -67.26
C LEU A 17 -29.27 4.56 -66.71
N ALA A 18 -28.24 3.73 -66.51
CA ALA A 18 -28.38 2.44 -65.85
C ALA A 18 -28.80 2.58 -64.38
N ALA A 19 -28.25 3.54 -63.64
CA ALA A 19 -28.57 3.77 -62.23
C ALA A 19 -29.99 4.32 -62.01
N SER A 20 -30.53 5.11 -62.95
CA SER A 20 -31.92 5.62 -62.88
C SER A 20 -32.98 4.55 -63.21
N LEU A 21 -32.60 3.48 -63.90
CA LEU A 21 -33.46 2.31 -64.15
C LEU A 21 -33.57 1.39 -62.93
N PHE A 22 -32.78 1.60 -61.87
CA PHE A 22 -32.88 0.91 -60.58
C PHE A 22 -33.62 1.73 -59.51
N SER A 23 -34.57 2.59 -59.91
CA SER A 23 -35.52 3.14 -58.94
C SER A 23 -36.36 1.99 -58.37
N SER A 24 -36.24 1.81 -57.07
CA SER A 24 -36.88 0.74 -56.32
C SER A 24 -38.38 0.71 -56.59
N VAL A 25 -38.85 -0.33 -57.28
CA VAL A 25 -40.26 -0.69 -57.22
C VAL A 25 -40.50 -1.20 -55.82
N ALA A 26 -40.96 -0.32 -54.93
CA ALA A 26 -41.49 -0.75 -53.66
C ALA A 26 -42.72 -1.60 -54.00
N PHE A 27 -42.57 -2.92 -53.96
CA PHE A 27 -43.72 -3.82 -53.94
C PHE A 27 -44.47 -3.50 -52.64
N ALA A 28 -45.52 -2.68 -52.75
CA ALA A 28 -46.54 -2.66 -51.73
C ALA A 28 -47.05 -4.09 -51.61
N LEU A 29 -46.84 -4.72 -50.45
CA LEU A 29 -47.49 -5.97 -50.13
C LEU A 29 -48.99 -5.79 -50.46
N PRO A 30 -49.62 -6.69 -51.23
CA PRO A 30 -51.03 -6.56 -51.49
C PRO A 30 -51.80 -6.57 -50.16
N ASN A 31 -52.32 -5.43 -49.73
CA ASN A 31 -53.15 -5.28 -48.53
C ASN A 31 -54.57 -5.83 -48.82
N LYS A 32 -54.64 -7.12 -49.19
CA LYS A 32 -55.87 -7.82 -49.52
C LYS A 32 -56.16 -8.84 -48.43
N MET A 33 -57.39 -8.84 -47.93
CA MET A 33 -57.82 -9.76 -46.89
C MET A 33 -58.74 -10.84 -47.48
N PRO A 34 -58.36 -12.13 -47.46
CA PRO A 34 -59.24 -13.20 -47.92
C PRO A 34 -60.41 -13.40 -46.96
N ILE A 35 -61.62 -13.50 -47.51
CA ILE A 35 -62.85 -13.89 -46.79
C ILE A 35 -63.47 -15.08 -47.55
N ASN A 36 -63.83 -16.12 -46.81
CA ASN A 36 -64.55 -17.28 -47.32
C ASN A 36 -65.80 -17.50 -46.48
N GLY A 37 -66.88 -17.95 -47.12
CA GLY A 37 -68.13 -18.23 -46.42
C GLY A 37 -69.02 -19.20 -47.18
N ARG A 38 -70.06 -19.67 -46.50
CA ARG A 38 -71.16 -20.43 -47.10
C ARG A 38 -72.43 -19.58 -47.06
N LEU A 39 -73.07 -19.45 -48.20
CA LEU A 39 -74.35 -18.78 -48.39
C LEU A 39 -75.43 -19.82 -48.65
N THR A 40 -76.49 -19.75 -47.85
CA THR A 40 -77.68 -20.59 -47.99
C THR A 40 -78.94 -19.77 -47.99
N PHE A 41 -80.00 -20.35 -48.56
CA PHE A 41 -81.35 -19.86 -48.34
C PHE A 41 -81.80 -20.17 -46.90
N SER A 42 -82.89 -19.53 -46.45
CA SER A 42 -83.47 -19.75 -45.11
C SER A 42 -83.89 -21.20 -44.83
N ASN A 43 -84.07 -22.02 -45.87
CA ASN A 43 -84.33 -23.46 -45.78
C ASN A 43 -83.05 -24.32 -45.81
N ASP A 44 -81.87 -23.71 -45.61
CA ASP A 44 -80.53 -24.31 -45.63
C ASP A 44 -80.09 -24.96 -46.96
N THR A 45 -80.76 -24.63 -48.06
CA THR A 45 -80.33 -25.06 -49.40
C THR A 45 -79.20 -24.19 -49.94
N ASP A 46 -78.23 -24.82 -50.60
CA ASP A 46 -77.05 -24.15 -51.16
C ASP A 46 -77.41 -23.23 -52.32
N ILE A 47 -76.93 -21.99 -52.27
CA ILE A 47 -76.98 -21.08 -53.41
C ILE A 47 -75.91 -21.50 -54.43
N ASN A 48 -76.28 -21.52 -55.72
CA ASN A 48 -75.38 -21.77 -56.83
C ASN A 48 -75.60 -20.71 -57.92
N GLY A 49 -74.51 -20.11 -58.43
CA GLY A 49 -74.56 -19.10 -59.48
C GLY A 49 -73.60 -17.95 -59.20
N THR A 50 -73.95 -16.74 -59.65
CA THR A 50 -73.22 -15.51 -59.32
C THR A 50 -74.08 -14.63 -58.42
N ALA A 51 -73.44 -13.92 -57.48
CA ALA A 51 -74.10 -12.94 -56.63
C ALA A 51 -73.25 -11.66 -56.50
N ASN A 52 -73.93 -10.55 -56.23
CA ASN A 52 -73.28 -9.26 -56.00
C ASN A 52 -73.10 -9.07 -54.51
N PHE A 53 -71.86 -8.86 -54.08
CA PHE A 53 -71.52 -8.65 -52.68
C PHE A 53 -71.13 -7.19 -52.47
N THR A 54 -71.60 -6.60 -51.38
CA THR A 54 -71.04 -5.38 -50.83
C THR A 54 -70.53 -5.69 -49.43
N PHE A 55 -69.23 -5.50 -49.23
CA PHE A 55 -68.56 -5.67 -47.95
C PHE A 55 -68.42 -4.31 -47.29
N LYS A 56 -68.71 -4.23 -45.99
CA LYS A 56 -68.54 -3.01 -45.21
C LYS A 56 -67.85 -3.32 -43.90
N ILE A 57 -66.88 -2.49 -43.52
CA ILE A 57 -66.17 -2.59 -42.25
C ILE A 57 -66.63 -1.46 -41.32
N TYR A 58 -66.91 -1.82 -40.08
CA TYR A 58 -67.33 -0.91 -39.01
C TYR A 58 -66.42 -1.09 -37.79
N ASN A 59 -66.32 -0.08 -36.93
CA ASN A 59 -65.68 -0.17 -35.61
C ASN A 59 -66.69 -0.45 -34.47
N ASN A 60 -67.96 -0.73 -34.80
CA ASN A 60 -68.97 -1.08 -33.82
C ASN A 60 -69.94 -2.14 -34.38
N LYS A 61 -70.48 -2.95 -33.48
CA LYS A 61 -71.39 -4.05 -33.79
C LYS A 61 -72.76 -3.57 -34.29
N THR A 62 -73.18 -2.35 -33.95
CA THR A 62 -74.44 -1.73 -34.42
C THR A 62 -74.30 -0.20 -34.59
N GLY A 63 -75.13 0.40 -35.45
CA GLY A 63 -75.43 1.84 -35.43
C GLY A 63 -74.36 2.84 -35.91
N SER A 64 -73.19 2.40 -36.38
CA SER A 64 -72.14 3.29 -36.92
C SER A 64 -72.16 3.39 -38.45
N ALA A 65 -71.57 4.47 -38.99
CA ALA A 65 -71.27 4.59 -40.42
C ALA A 65 -70.13 3.63 -40.81
N ALA A 66 -70.14 3.13 -42.04
CA ALA A 66 -69.08 2.26 -42.54
C ALA A 66 -67.77 3.03 -42.66
N LEU A 67 -66.70 2.50 -42.07
CA LEU A 67 -65.34 3.04 -42.19
C LEU A 67 -64.72 2.70 -43.54
N TRP A 68 -65.13 1.59 -44.12
CA TRP A 68 -64.72 1.14 -45.44
C TRP A 68 -65.86 0.38 -46.10
N GLN A 69 -66.00 0.50 -47.42
CA GLN A 69 -66.92 -0.28 -48.21
C GLN A 69 -66.32 -0.68 -49.55
N GLU A 70 -66.71 -1.85 -50.05
CA GLU A 70 -66.37 -2.30 -51.38
C GLU A 70 -67.49 -3.13 -51.98
N SER A 71 -67.88 -2.83 -53.22
CA SER A 71 -68.79 -3.67 -53.99
C SER A 71 -68.03 -4.53 -54.99
N GLN A 72 -68.31 -5.83 -54.96
CA GLN A 72 -67.80 -6.84 -55.88
C GLN A 72 -68.97 -7.50 -56.61
N GLN A 73 -68.99 -7.36 -57.92
CA GLN A 73 -70.08 -7.88 -58.75
C GLN A 73 -69.73 -9.25 -59.33
N ASN A 74 -70.77 -10.06 -59.57
CA ASN A 74 -70.68 -11.36 -60.23
C ASN A 74 -69.72 -12.35 -59.54
N LEU A 75 -69.65 -12.35 -58.20
CA LEU A 75 -68.87 -13.36 -57.48
C LEU A 75 -69.52 -14.73 -57.60
N THR A 76 -68.74 -15.71 -58.04
CA THR A 76 -69.18 -17.10 -58.20
C THR A 76 -69.39 -17.76 -56.84
N VAL A 77 -70.60 -18.27 -56.62
CA VAL A 77 -70.98 -19.09 -55.48
C VAL A 77 -71.22 -20.51 -55.98
N ARG A 78 -70.50 -21.49 -55.42
CA ARG A 78 -70.63 -22.90 -55.81
C ARG A 78 -70.84 -23.77 -54.58
N ARG A 79 -71.97 -24.48 -54.55
CA ARG A 79 -72.43 -25.30 -53.41
C ARG A 79 -72.49 -24.46 -52.13
N GLY A 80 -73.05 -23.27 -52.24
CA GLY A 80 -73.09 -22.26 -51.20
C GLY A 80 -71.75 -21.58 -50.91
N LEU A 81 -70.60 -22.13 -51.32
CA LEU A 81 -69.29 -21.57 -50.97
C LEU A 81 -68.89 -20.41 -51.87
N PHE A 82 -68.38 -19.34 -51.26
CA PHE A 82 -67.75 -18.22 -51.95
C PHE A 82 -66.38 -17.90 -51.34
N SER A 83 -65.52 -17.28 -52.16
CA SER A 83 -64.22 -16.74 -51.76
C SER A 83 -64.07 -15.36 -52.37
N ALA A 84 -63.69 -14.39 -51.55
CA ALA A 84 -63.50 -13.00 -51.93
C ALA A 84 -62.23 -12.45 -51.29
N TYR A 85 -61.63 -11.44 -51.92
CA TYR A 85 -60.53 -10.67 -51.34
C TYR A 85 -61.02 -9.24 -51.10
N LEU A 86 -61.09 -8.81 -49.85
CA LEU A 86 -61.38 -7.43 -49.50
C LEU A 86 -60.16 -6.57 -49.80
N GLY A 87 -60.36 -5.33 -50.24
CA GLY A 87 -59.26 -4.48 -50.69
C GLY A 87 -58.90 -4.68 -52.17
N ASN A 88 -59.73 -5.40 -52.94
CA ASN A 88 -59.46 -5.70 -54.34
C ASN A 88 -59.84 -4.54 -55.26
N ASN A 89 -61.00 -3.93 -55.02
CA ASN A 89 -61.48 -2.78 -55.79
C ASN A 89 -61.26 -1.46 -55.03
N THR A 90 -61.33 -1.48 -53.70
CA THR A 90 -61.13 -0.30 -52.83
C THR A 90 -60.08 -0.63 -51.76
N PRO A 91 -58.84 -0.12 -51.85
CA PRO A 91 -57.78 -0.44 -50.88
C PRO A 91 -58.21 -0.22 -49.43
N ILE A 92 -57.83 -1.14 -48.54
CA ILE A 92 -58.09 -1.01 -47.10
C ILE A 92 -56.95 -0.24 -46.45
N ASN A 93 -57.26 0.90 -45.85
CA ASN A 93 -56.30 1.76 -45.12
C ASN A 93 -56.68 1.86 -43.62
N LEU A 94 -57.12 0.75 -43.02
CA LEU A 94 -57.44 0.65 -41.59
C LEU A 94 -56.25 0.05 -40.83
N THR A 95 -56.07 0.47 -39.58
CA THR A 95 -54.93 0.11 -38.72
C THR A 95 -55.07 -1.24 -38.02
N PHE A 96 -56.30 -1.78 -37.92
CA PHE A 96 -56.59 -3.06 -37.24
C PHE A 96 -56.06 -3.13 -35.78
N ASP A 97 -56.05 -1.99 -35.08
CA ASP A 97 -55.64 -1.80 -33.67
C ASP A 97 -56.81 -1.74 -32.68
N GLU A 98 -58.05 -1.79 -33.18
CA GLU A 98 -59.29 -1.88 -32.41
C GLU A 98 -60.19 -3.00 -32.97
N ASN A 99 -61.34 -3.23 -32.33
CA ASN A 99 -62.31 -4.21 -32.81
C ASN A 99 -63.01 -3.72 -34.08
N TYR A 100 -62.90 -4.50 -35.15
CA TYR A 100 -63.60 -4.25 -36.40
C TYR A 100 -64.65 -5.34 -36.66
N PHE A 101 -65.71 -4.96 -37.35
CA PHE A 101 -66.83 -5.84 -37.70
C PHE A 101 -67.10 -5.78 -39.21
N LEU A 102 -67.32 -6.93 -39.83
CA LEU A 102 -67.68 -7.09 -41.23
C LEU A 102 -69.18 -7.29 -41.39
N GLU A 103 -69.80 -6.43 -42.19
CA GLU A 103 -71.15 -6.61 -42.71
C GLU A 103 -71.07 -7.04 -44.17
N ILE A 104 -71.88 -8.02 -44.54
CA ILE A 104 -71.95 -8.53 -45.90
C ILE A 104 -73.37 -8.27 -46.40
N VAL A 105 -73.49 -7.58 -47.53
CA VAL A 105 -74.75 -7.39 -48.24
C VAL A 105 -74.69 -8.20 -49.53
N VAL A 106 -75.61 -9.15 -49.69
CA VAL A 106 -75.68 -10.02 -50.87
C VAL A 106 -76.94 -9.70 -51.66
N ASN A 107 -76.81 -9.31 -52.92
CA ASN A 107 -77.93 -8.93 -53.79
C ASN A 107 -78.90 -7.89 -53.19
N GLY A 108 -78.38 -7.03 -52.30
CA GLY A 108 -79.16 -6.00 -51.60
C GLY A 108 -79.71 -6.42 -50.23
N GLU A 109 -79.60 -7.69 -49.85
CA GLU A 109 -79.99 -8.19 -48.53
C GLU A 109 -78.81 -8.13 -47.55
N THR A 110 -79.01 -7.57 -46.36
CA THR A 110 -77.96 -7.47 -45.34
C THR A 110 -77.95 -8.72 -44.49
N ILE A 111 -76.78 -9.35 -44.37
CA ILE A 111 -76.59 -10.53 -43.53
C ILE A 111 -76.29 -10.09 -42.10
N GLU A 112 -77.19 -10.42 -41.17
CA GLU A 112 -77.06 -10.15 -39.74
C GLU A 112 -76.75 -11.44 -38.94
N PRO A 113 -76.01 -11.36 -37.82
CA PRO A 113 -75.30 -10.19 -37.29
C PRO A 113 -73.95 -9.93 -38.00
N ARG A 114 -73.36 -8.74 -37.79
CA ARG A 114 -72.00 -8.44 -38.27
C ARG A 114 -70.98 -9.43 -37.70
N PHE A 115 -70.04 -9.86 -38.54
CA PHE A 115 -68.97 -10.79 -38.17
C PHE A 115 -67.81 -10.04 -37.49
N ASP A 116 -67.27 -10.58 -36.40
CA ASP A 116 -66.11 -10.02 -35.70
C ASP A 116 -64.79 -10.43 -36.38
N PHE A 117 -63.86 -9.50 -36.55
CA PHE A 117 -62.53 -9.81 -37.05
C PHE A 117 -61.64 -10.38 -35.93
N GLY A 118 -61.40 -11.69 -35.98
CA GLY A 118 -60.48 -12.37 -35.06
C GLY A 118 -59.00 -12.26 -35.45
N THR A 119 -58.11 -12.36 -34.47
CA THR A 119 -56.66 -12.45 -34.70
C THR A 119 -56.27 -13.81 -35.28
N THR A 120 -55.43 -13.84 -36.33
CA THR A 120 -54.84 -15.09 -36.83
C THR A 120 -53.70 -15.56 -35.91
N GLY A 121 -53.44 -16.87 -35.84
CA GLY A 121 -52.45 -17.43 -34.90
C GLY A 121 -51.03 -16.82 -35.00
N TYR A 122 -50.56 -16.53 -36.20
CA TYR A 122 -49.27 -15.85 -36.43
C TYR A 122 -49.27 -14.36 -36.00
N SER A 123 -50.42 -13.67 -36.10
CA SER A 123 -50.57 -12.28 -35.65
C SER A 123 -50.75 -12.18 -34.12
N PHE A 124 -51.31 -13.23 -33.50
CA PHE A 124 -51.43 -13.30 -32.05
C PHE A 124 -50.06 -13.44 -31.39
N ALA A 125 -49.18 -14.29 -31.96
CA ALA A 125 -47.82 -14.45 -31.49
C ALA A 125 -47.00 -13.16 -31.64
N SER A 126 -47.12 -12.42 -32.75
CA SER A 126 -46.42 -11.14 -32.93
C SER A 126 -46.93 -10.06 -31.98
N ASN A 127 -48.23 -10.02 -31.67
CA ASN A 127 -48.78 -9.10 -30.66
C ASN A 127 -48.20 -9.38 -29.25
N GLN A 128 -47.94 -10.65 -28.91
CA GLN A 128 -47.27 -10.99 -27.65
C GLN A 128 -45.79 -10.60 -27.61
N THR A 129 -45.16 -10.31 -28.76
CA THR A 129 -43.74 -9.89 -28.80
C THR A 129 -43.53 -8.39 -28.65
N LEU A 130 -44.58 -7.60 -28.40
CA LEU A 130 -44.44 -6.22 -27.91
C LEU A 130 -44.04 -6.22 -26.41
N PHE A 131 -42.90 -6.85 -26.12
CA PHE A 131 -42.19 -6.65 -24.86
C PHE A 131 -41.72 -5.20 -24.86
N THR A 132 -42.51 -4.35 -24.22
CA THR A 132 -42.11 -3.01 -23.87
C THR A 132 -40.78 -3.13 -23.13
N LYS A 133 -39.80 -2.32 -23.54
CA LYS A 133 -38.42 -2.23 -23.02
C LYS A 133 -38.29 -2.07 -21.48
N ASN A 134 -39.40 -2.02 -20.76
CA ASN A 134 -39.46 -1.89 -19.31
C ASN A 134 -39.54 -3.24 -18.58
N ASP A 135 -39.82 -4.35 -19.26
CA ASP A 135 -39.75 -5.72 -18.69
C ASP A 135 -38.82 -6.63 -19.51
N THR A 136 -37.68 -6.09 -19.95
CA THR A 136 -36.57 -6.94 -20.38
C THR A 136 -36.09 -7.77 -19.19
N LYS A 137 -36.45 -9.06 -19.16
CA LYS A 137 -35.64 -10.06 -18.47
C LYS A 137 -34.34 -10.23 -19.26
N VAL A 138 -33.39 -9.34 -19.02
CA VAL A 138 -32.02 -9.45 -19.52
C VAL A 138 -31.38 -10.65 -18.82
N LEU A 139 -31.13 -11.74 -19.54
CA LEU A 139 -30.34 -12.88 -19.07
C LEU A 139 -28.82 -12.57 -19.03
N GLY A 140 -28.46 -11.34 -18.67
CA GLY A 140 -27.06 -10.91 -18.64
C GLY A 140 -26.91 -9.41 -18.80
N ASN A 141 -27.15 -8.66 -17.73
CA ASN A 141 -26.26 -7.59 -17.28
C ASN A 141 -26.69 -7.16 -15.85
N LEU A 142 -26.10 -7.79 -14.84
CA LEU A 142 -26.27 -7.37 -13.45
C LEU A 142 -25.47 -6.07 -13.26
N THR A 143 -26.17 -4.94 -13.13
CA THR A 143 -25.61 -3.75 -12.50
C THR A 143 -26.23 -3.65 -11.11
N PRO A 144 -25.49 -3.97 -10.04
CA PRO A 144 -26.02 -3.96 -8.69
C PRO A 144 -26.10 -2.51 -8.20
N VAL A 145 -27.31 -1.98 -8.05
CA VAL A 145 -27.55 -0.84 -7.15
C VAL A 145 -28.68 -1.23 -6.22
N GLY A 146 -28.36 -1.26 -4.93
CA GLY A 146 -29.36 -1.25 -3.86
C GLY A 146 -29.61 -2.61 -3.23
N ASN A 147 -29.13 -2.75 -2.00
CA ASN A 147 -29.54 -3.73 -1.01
C ASN A 147 -31.04 -4.03 -1.07
N ASN A 148 -31.41 -5.24 -1.48
CA ASN A 148 -32.66 -5.85 -1.04
C ASN A 148 -32.49 -7.38 -1.07
N SER A 149 -31.96 -7.90 0.05
CA SER A 149 -32.43 -9.03 0.88
C SER A 149 -33.47 -10.04 0.35
N ALA A 150 -33.62 -10.25 -0.95
CA ALA A 150 -34.52 -11.22 -1.59
C ALA A 150 -33.78 -12.22 -2.51
N LEU A 151 -32.45 -12.11 -2.62
CA LEU A 151 -31.59 -13.08 -3.31
C LEU A 151 -30.65 -13.69 -2.27
N GLY A 152 -31.11 -14.78 -1.63
CA GLY A 152 -30.28 -15.57 -0.72
C GLY A 152 -28.98 -15.96 -1.42
N SER A 153 -27.84 -15.68 -0.79
CA SER A 153 -26.49 -16.01 -1.22
C SER A 153 -26.22 -15.76 -2.71
N ASN A 154 -25.48 -14.70 -3.05
CA ASN A 154 -24.82 -14.61 -4.35
C ASN A 154 -23.72 -15.69 -4.45
N SER A 155 -24.13 -16.95 -4.56
CA SER A 155 -23.26 -18.09 -4.79
C SER A 155 -22.82 -18.00 -6.24
N PHE A 156 -21.69 -17.36 -6.48
CA PHE A 156 -21.03 -17.51 -7.75
C PHE A 156 -20.40 -18.90 -7.81
N SER A 157 -21.14 -19.85 -8.38
CA SER A 157 -20.69 -21.22 -8.59
C SER A 157 -20.35 -21.39 -10.07
N TRP A 158 -19.09 -21.66 -10.36
CA TRP A 158 -18.58 -21.91 -11.72
C TRP A 158 -18.02 -23.33 -11.82
N LEU A 159 -18.11 -23.91 -13.01
CA LEU A 159 -17.49 -25.20 -13.31
C LEU A 159 -15.97 -25.05 -13.16
N ALA A 160 -15.31 -26.03 -12.55
CA ALA A 160 -13.86 -26.01 -12.31
C ALA A 160 -13.11 -25.75 -13.63
N GLY A 161 -12.21 -24.77 -13.65
CA GLY A 161 -11.37 -24.43 -14.81
C GLY A 161 -11.83 -23.27 -15.70
N TYR A 162 -12.98 -22.64 -15.42
CA TYR A 162 -13.52 -21.55 -16.26
C TYR A 162 -13.12 -20.13 -15.82
N PHE A 163 -12.58 -19.96 -14.61
CA PHE A 163 -11.94 -18.73 -14.14
C PHE A 163 -10.63 -19.06 -13.44
N ASN A 164 -9.52 -18.46 -13.89
CA ASN A 164 -8.21 -18.63 -13.25
C ASN A 164 -7.93 -17.60 -12.14
N SER A 165 -8.66 -16.48 -12.10
CA SER A 165 -8.42 -15.39 -11.13
C SER A 165 -9.65 -14.50 -10.92
N LEU A 166 -9.90 -14.13 -9.67
CA LEU A 166 -10.82 -13.06 -9.28
C LEU A 166 -9.98 -11.83 -8.93
N ILE A 167 -10.02 -10.80 -9.78
CA ILE A 167 -9.33 -9.52 -9.52
C ILE A 167 -10.35 -8.55 -8.94
N ALA A 168 -10.33 -8.39 -7.61
CA ALA A 168 -11.12 -7.40 -6.91
C ALA A 168 -10.18 -6.36 -6.30
N GLY A 169 -10.45 -5.07 -6.51
CA GLY A 169 -9.66 -3.99 -5.89
C GLY A 169 -9.82 -3.95 -4.36
N THR A 170 -10.97 -4.36 -3.84
CA THR A 170 -11.22 -4.54 -2.41
C THR A 170 -12.32 -5.59 -2.22
N LEU A 171 -12.11 -6.54 -1.30
CA LEU A 171 -13.12 -7.52 -0.88
C LEU A 171 -13.55 -7.17 0.54
N ASN A 172 -14.77 -6.65 0.68
CA ASN A 172 -15.35 -6.36 2.00
C ASN A 172 -16.27 -7.54 2.39
N VAL A 173 -15.70 -8.50 3.10
CA VAL A 173 -16.35 -9.77 3.45
C VAL A 173 -16.08 -10.09 4.92
N THR A 174 -17.06 -10.68 5.61
CA THR A 174 -16.90 -11.11 7.01
C THR A 174 -16.08 -12.40 7.12
N ASP A 175 -16.24 -13.31 6.16
CA ASP A 175 -15.55 -14.59 6.12
C ASP A 175 -15.08 -14.94 4.71
N ILE A 176 -13.87 -15.51 4.62
CA ILE A 176 -13.34 -16.10 3.39
C ILE A 176 -13.09 -17.58 3.65
N PHE A 177 -13.74 -18.43 2.87
CA PHE A 177 -13.55 -19.88 2.91
C PHE A 177 -12.80 -20.36 1.68
N LEU A 178 -11.81 -21.25 1.88
CA LEU A 178 -11.08 -21.91 0.79
C LEU A 178 -10.99 -23.40 1.10
N GLY A 179 -11.58 -24.25 0.25
CA GLY A 179 -11.60 -25.70 0.48
C GLY A 179 -12.24 -26.12 1.82
N GLY A 180 -13.21 -25.34 2.32
CA GLY A 180 -13.85 -25.57 3.62
C GLY A 180 -13.12 -24.97 4.83
N PHE A 181 -11.94 -24.37 4.65
CA PHE A 181 -11.22 -23.68 5.73
C PHE A 181 -11.65 -22.22 5.83
N ASN A 182 -12.06 -21.75 7.01
CA ASN A 182 -12.28 -20.33 7.29
C ASN A 182 -10.92 -19.63 7.45
N LEU A 183 -10.46 -18.97 6.39
CA LEU A 183 -9.19 -18.24 6.38
C LEU A 183 -9.24 -17.02 7.31
N THR A 184 -10.37 -16.34 7.40
CA THR A 184 -10.54 -15.19 8.30
C THR A 184 -10.28 -15.59 9.76
N SER A 185 -10.91 -16.68 10.22
CA SER A 185 -10.70 -17.19 11.58
C SER A 185 -9.25 -17.58 11.84
N ARG A 186 -8.57 -18.20 10.86
CA ARG A 186 -7.16 -18.57 11.01
C ARG A 186 -6.27 -17.34 11.16
N ILE A 187 -6.47 -16.33 10.31
CA ILE A 187 -5.71 -15.07 10.37
C ILE A 187 -5.94 -14.38 11.73
N VAL A 188 -7.18 -14.32 12.21
CA VAL A 188 -7.50 -13.74 13.53
C VAL A 188 -6.78 -14.50 14.66
N SER A 189 -6.80 -15.84 14.62
CA SER A 189 -6.11 -16.67 15.61
C SER A 189 -4.58 -16.52 15.55
N ASP A 190 -4.01 -16.47 14.35
CA ASP A 190 -2.58 -16.28 14.15
C ASP A 190 -2.14 -14.90 14.67
N ASN A 191 -2.92 -13.85 14.37
CA ASN A 191 -2.68 -12.50 14.89
C ASN A 191 -2.79 -12.43 16.41
N ALA A 192 -3.78 -13.11 17.02
CA ALA A 192 -3.90 -13.20 18.48
C ALA A 192 -2.68 -13.91 19.09
N THR A 193 -2.21 -14.99 18.47
CA THR A 193 -1.01 -15.72 18.91
C THR A 193 0.25 -14.86 18.79
N GLN A 194 0.38 -14.11 17.70
CA GLN A 194 1.48 -13.16 17.50
C GLN A 194 1.44 -12.03 18.53
N GLY A 195 0.26 -11.48 18.83
CA GLY A 195 0.05 -10.49 19.89
C GLY A 195 0.56 -10.99 21.25
N SER A 196 0.12 -12.17 21.68
CA SER A 196 0.58 -12.77 22.95
C SER A 196 2.10 -12.99 22.99
N ARG A 197 2.72 -13.33 21.85
CA ARG A 197 4.19 -13.50 21.76
C ARG A 197 4.92 -12.16 21.87
N ILE A 198 4.36 -11.09 21.30
CA ILE A 198 4.90 -9.73 21.43
C ILE A 198 4.83 -9.28 22.88
N ASP A 199 3.65 -9.40 23.53
CA ASP A 199 3.46 -9.01 24.93
C ASP A 199 4.45 -9.73 25.88
N ALA A 200 4.68 -11.03 25.63
CA ALA A 200 5.65 -11.82 26.39
C ALA A 200 7.11 -11.40 26.15
N ILE A 201 7.45 -10.94 24.94
CA ILE A 201 8.78 -10.38 24.64
C ILE A 201 8.94 -9.04 25.36
N ASP A 202 7.97 -8.15 25.28
CA ASP A 202 8.01 -6.82 25.89
C ASP A 202 8.14 -6.92 27.42
N THR A 203 7.38 -7.84 28.03
CA THR A 203 7.47 -8.13 29.47
C THR A 203 8.88 -8.58 29.87
N ARG A 204 9.49 -9.50 29.10
CA ARG A 204 10.86 -9.97 29.37
C ARG A 204 11.88 -8.86 29.18
N GLN A 205 11.78 -8.08 28.11
CA GLN A 205 12.69 -6.96 27.86
C GLN A 205 12.62 -5.91 28.98
N SER A 206 11.43 -5.60 29.48
CA SER A 206 11.26 -4.69 30.62
C SER A 206 11.95 -5.23 31.89
N SER A 207 11.82 -6.53 32.16
CA SER A 207 12.49 -7.19 33.28
C SER A 207 14.02 -7.19 33.14
N ASP A 208 14.52 -7.51 31.95
CA ASP A 208 15.94 -7.54 31.65
C ASP A 208 16.54 -6.13 31.77
N ASN A 209 15.89 -5.11 31.22
CA ASN A 209 16.31 -3.72 31.33
C ASN A 209 16.38 -3.25 32.79
N THR A 210 15.40 -3.64 33.62
CA THR A 210 15.42 -3.34 35.06
C THR A 210 16.60 -4.03 35.74
N THR A 211 16.87 -5.28 35.40
CA THR A 211 18.00 -6.05 35.95
C THR A 211 19.34 -5.44 35.55
N TYR A 212 19.51 -5.06 34.29
CA TYR A 212 20.72 -4.39 33.82
C TYR A 212 20.89 -3.01 34.45
N GLY A 213 19.82 -2.22 34.57
CA GLY A 213 19.84 -0.94 35.29
C GLY A 213 20.32 -1.08 36.73
N ASN A 214 19.78 -2.05 37.47
CA ASN A 214 20.19 -2.33 38.86
C ASN A 214 21.67 -2.77 38.94
N ARG A 215 22.14 -3.62 38.01
CA ARG A 215 23.54 -4.06 37.97
C ARG A 215 24.48 -2.90 37.70
N THR A 216 24.15 -2.02 36.76
CA THR A 216 24.93 -0.81 36.45
C THR A 216 25.03 0.12 37.64
N ALA A 217 23.90 0.43 38.31
CA ALA A 217 23.90 1.27 39.50
C ALA A 217 24.74 0.70 40.65
N LEU A 218 24.72 -0.63 40.84
CA LEU A 218 25.57 -1.30 41.82
C LEU A 218 27.06 -1.20 41.46
N LEU A 219 27.41 -1.38 40.18
CA LEU A 219 28.78 -1.25 39.69
C LEU A 219 29.31 0.18 39.89
N GLU A 220 28.51 1.20 39.59
CA GLU A 220 28.86 2.61 39.82
C GLU A 220 29.10 2.91 41.30
N THR A 221 28.27 2.35 42.18
CA THR A 221 28.42 2.48 43.64
C THR A 221 29.71 1.81 44.12
N LYS A 222 30.00 0.59 43.65
CA LYS A 222 31.25 -0.12 43.98
C LYS A 222 32.48 0.62 43.51
N GLN A 223 32.48 1.09 42.26
CA GLN A 223 33.59 1.85 41.70
C GLN A 223 33.85 3.14 42.48
N SER A 224 32.78 3.82 42.91
CA SER A 224 32.91 5.04 43.74
C SER A 224 33.54 4.73 45.10
N ALA A 225 33.15 3.62 45.74
CA ALA A 225 33.74 3.18 47.01
C ALA A 225 35.21 2.76 46.86
N ASP A 226 35.55 2.04 45.79
CA ASP A 226 36.92 1.64 45.48
C ASP A 226 37.80 2.88 45.23
N ASN A 227 37.31 3.84 44.45
CA ASN A 227 38.00 5.11 44.20
C ASN A 227 38.23 5.91 45.49
N ALA A 228 37.25 5.97 46.39
CA ALA A 228 37.39 6.63 47.69
C ALA A 228 38.44 5.94 48.58
N THR A 229 38.49 4.61 48.55
CA THR A 229 39.49 3.81 49.26
C THR A 229 40.89 4.08 48.70
N GLN A 230 41.06 4.06 47.38
CA GLN A 230 42.33 4.38 46.72
C GLN A 230 42.79 5.80 47.03
N ALA A 231 41.89 6.79 46.98
CA ALA A 231 42.21 8.17 47.33
C ALA A 231 42.73 8.29 48.78
N SER A 232 42.09 7.57 49.71
CA SER A 232 42.51 7.54 51.13
C SER A 232 43.89 6.90 51.30
N LEU A 233 44.17 5.80 50.59
CA LEU A 233 45.48 5.14 50.60
C LEU A 233 46.58 6.04 50.03
N ILE A 234 46.32 6.72 48.91
CA ILE A 234 47.26 7.66 48.29
C ILE A 234 47.56 8.81 49.25
N ALA A 235 46.53 9.40 49.87
CA ALA A 235 46.69 10.47 50.84
C ALA A 235 47.53 10.03 52.04
N GLY A 236 47.24 8.86 52.62
CA GLY A 236 48.00 8.30 53.74
C GLY A 236 49.45 7.98 53.40
N ASN A 237 49.70 7.42 52.22
CA ASN A 237 51.07 7.14 51.74
C ASN A 237 51.85 8.43 51.51
N ASN A 238 51.23 9.45 50.92
CA ASN A 238 51.86 10.76 50.71
C ASN A 238 52.19 11.44 52.04
N GLN A 239 51.31 11.35 53.04
CA GLN A 239 51.60 11.85 54.39
C GLN A 239 52.79 11.13 55.00
N THR A 240 52.79 9.79 54.95
CA THR A 240 53.90 8.97 55.49
C THR A 240 55.23 9.30 54.79
N LEU A 241 55.20 9.52 53.48
CA LEU A 241 56.39 9.93 52.71
C LEU A 241 56.86 11.33 53.12
N SER A 242 55.94 12.28 53.29
CA SER A 242 56.26 13.63 53.77
C SER A 242 56.93 13.58 55.15
N ASP A 243 56.34 12.85 56.10
CA ASP A 243 56.88 12.71 57.45
C ASP A 243 58.30 12.11 57.45
N ARG A 244 58.54 11.13 56.57
CA ARG A 244 59.87 10.51 56.40
C ARG A 244 60.89 11.48 55.80
N ILE A 245 60.49 12.30 54.81
CA ILE A 245 61.34 13.33 54.23
C ILE A 245 61.70 14.38 55.29
N ASP A 246 60.72 14.85 56.05
CA ASP A 246 60.92 15.83 57.13
C ASP A 246 61.85 15.30 58.22
N SER A 247 61.69 14.03 58.60
CA SER A 247 62.57 13.35 59.56
C SER A 247 64.02 13.28 59.06
N LEU A 248 64.23 12.90 57.79
CA LEU A 248 65.57 12.81 57.20
C LEU A 248 66.24 14.19 57.11
N GLY A 249 65.50 15.20 56.67
CA GLY A 249 66.00 16.57 56.53
C GLY A 249 66.35 17.22 57.88
N SER A 250 65.51 17.02 58.90
CA SER A 250 65.68 17.71 60.19
C SER A 250 66.67 17.02 61.12
N SER A 251 66.59 15.69 61.27
CA SER A 251 67.38 14.96 62.27
C SER A 251 68.76 14.54 61.76
N GLY A 252 68.83 13.97 60.55
CA GLY A 252 70.08 13.45 59.98
C GLY A 252 71.08 14.56 59.64
N ALA A 253 70.63 15.60 58.94
CA ALA A 253 71.52 16.72 58.60
C ALA A 253 72.02 17.49 59.82
N ALA A 254 71.17 17.66 60.84
CA ALA A 254 71.55 18.32 62.09
C ALA A 254 72.55 17.48 62.90
N SER A 255 72.35 16.16 62.99
CA SER A 255 73.28 15.27 63.69
C SER A 255 74.65 15.19 63.00
N ASP A 256 74.67 15.15 61.67
CA ASP A 256 75.90 15.06 60.88
C ASP A 256 76.71 16.35 61.01
N ASN A 257 76.05 17.51 60.89
CA ASN A 257 76.70 18.81 61.08
C ASN A 257 77.26 18.97 62.50
N THR A 258 76.53 18.49 63.52
CA THR A 258 77.01 18.52 64.91
C THR A 258 78.23 17.62 65.09
N THR A 259 78.20 16.42 64.52
CA THR A 259 79.33 15.47 64.57
C THR A 259 80.56 16.06 63.87
N GLN A 260 80.39 16.64 62.69
CA GLN A 260 81.46 17.28 61.95
C GLN A 260 82.03 18.49 62.70
N SER A 261 81.17 19.33 63.29
CA SER A 261 81.58 20.47 64.11
C SER A 261 82.42 20.04 65.32
N ASN A 262 81.99 18.98 66.00
CA ASN A 262 82.72 18.41 67.12
C ASN A 262 84.09 17.85 66.70
N LEU A 263 84.17 17.15 65.56
CA LEU A 263 85.43 16.63 65.02
C LEU A 263 86.39 17.76 64.63
N ILE A 264 85.90 18.80 63.94
CA ILE A 264 86.71 19.98 63.57
C ILE A 264 87.24 20.66 64.83
N THR A 265 86.39 20.87 65.82
CA THR A 265 86.78 21.48 67.10
C THR A 265 87.83 20.64 67.82
N GLY A 266 87.64 19.32 67.90
CA GLY A 266 88.61 18.39 68.48
C GLY A 266 89.97 18.39 67.75
N ASN A 267 89.94 18.39 66.41
CA ASN A 267 91.14 18.46 65.59
C ASN A 267 91.89 19.79 65.76
N ASN A 268 91.16 20.92 65.79
CA ASN A 268 91.75 22.23 66.02
C ASN A 268 92.36 22.35 67.42
N ASN A 269 91.72 21.81 68.45
CA ASN A 269 92.28 21.75 69.80
C ASN A 269 93.56 20.91 69.85
N THR A 270 93.56 19.75 69.18
CA THR A 270 94.74 18.87 69.08
C THR A 270 95.88 19.55 68.33
N LEU A 271 95.58 20.20 67.21
CA LEU A 271 96.56 20.95 66.42
C LEU A 271 97.12 22.13 67.22
N GLY A 272 96.26 22.90 67.90
CA GLY A 272 96.66 23.99 68.78
C GLY A 272 97.61 23.52 69.88
N GLY A 273 97.27 22.42 70.57
CA GLY A 273 98.15 21.81 71.58
C GLY A 273 99.50 21.38 71.02
N ARG A 274 99.54 20.80 69.81
CA ARG A 274 100.78 20.42 69.12
C ARG A 274 101.64 21.63 68.72
N ILE A 275 101.01 22.70 68.23
CA ILE A 275 101.70 23.96 67.89
C ILE A 275 102.29 24.58 69.15
N SER A 276 101.51 24.72 70.24
CA SER A 276 102.01 25.26 71.50
C SER A 276 103.17 24.44 72.08
N ALA A 277 103.11 23.11 71.96
CA ALA A 277 104.22 22.24 72.37
C ALA A 277 105.47 22.44 71.48
N LEU A 278 105.30 22.63 70.18
CA LEU A 278 106.39 22.92 69.25
C LEU A 278 107.02 24.30 69.55
N ASP A 279 106.20 25.33 69.78
CA ASP A 279 106.65 26.67 70.16
C ASP A 279 107.44 26.64 71.47
N SER A 280 106.94 25.89 72.46
CA SER A 280 107.62 25.71 73.75
C SER A 280 108.97 25.02 73.58
N ARG A 281 109.04 23.98 72.74
CA ARG A 281 110.30 23.30 72.40
C ARG A 281 111.27 24.23 71.68
N GLN A 282 110.81 24.97 70.67
CA GLN A 282 111.65 25.90 69.92
C GLN A 282 112.18 27.03 70.81
N SER A 283 111.36 27.53 71.75
CA SER A 283 111.80 28.50 72.75
C SER A 283 112.89 27.95 73.67
N SER A 284 112.73 26.70 74.14
CA SER A 284 113.75 26.00 74.93
C SER A 284 115.04 25.77 74.16
N ASP A 285 114.95 25.33 72.90
CA ASP A 285 116.11 25.11 72.02
C ASP A 285 116.85 26.43 71.74
N ASN A 286 116.12 27.52 71.46
CA ASN A 286 116.69 28.86 71.28
C ASN A 286 117.40 29.37 72.54
N THR A 287 116.80 29.17 73.72
CA THR A 287 117.40 29.53 75.01
C THR A 287 118.69 28.74 75.24
N THR A 288 118.67 27.44 74.94
CA THR A 288 119.85 26.57 75.04
C THR A 288 120.96 27.01 74.09
N LEU A 289 120.63 27.34 72.84
CA LEU A 289 121.57 27.86 71.86
C LEU A 289 122.18 29.20 72.31
N PHE A 290 121.35 30.14 72.77
CA PHE A 290 121.80 31.44 73.28
C PHE A 290 122.79 31.29 74.45
N ASN A 291 122.47 30.42 75.41
CA ASN A 291 123.35 30.15 76.55
C ASN A 291 124.69 29.53 76.12
N ARG A 292 124.67 28.58 75.17
CA ARG A 292 125.90 27.99 74.61
C ARG A 292 126.76 29.03 73.90
N THR A 293 126.18 29.82 72.99
CA THR A 293 126.91 30.88 72.27
C THR A 293 127.46 31.93 73.23
N SER A 294 126.71 32.32 74.26
CA SER A 294 127.19 33.26 75.29
C SER A 294 128.38 32.69 76.08
N SER A 295 128.32 31.42 76.45
CA SER A 295 129.42 30.70 77.12
C SER A 295 130.65 30.59 76.23
N ASP A 296 130.48 30.25 74.95
CA ASP A 296 131.56 30.16 73.97
C ASP A 296 132.23 31.52 73.76
N ASN A 297 131.45 32.59 73.62
CA ASN A 297 131.95 33.97 73.53
C ASN A 297 132.72 34.39 74.78
N ALA A 298 132.20 34.09 75.98
CA ALA A 298 132.90 34.37 77.23
C ALA A 298 134.24 33.61 77.33
N THR A 299 134.26 32.34 76.89
CA THR A 299 135.47 31.52 76.83
C THR A 299 136.47 32.07 75.80
N GLN A 300 136.01 32.59 74.66
CA GLN A 300 136.85 33.23 73.65
C GLN A 300 137.42 34.56 74.16
N ALA A 301 136.61 35.39 74.81
CA ALA A 301 137.05 36.64 75.42
C ALA A 301 138.14 36.39 76.50
N ALA A 302 137.97 35.38 77.34
CA ALA A 302 138.98 34.97 78.33
C ALA A 302 140.30 34.49 77.68
N ARG A 303 140.21 33.77 76.56
CA ARG A 303 141.39 33.35 75.78
C ARG A 303 142.10 34.55 75.13
N ILE A 304 141.37 35.52 74.59
CA ILE A 304 141.94 36.76 74.03
C ILE A 304 142.65 37.56 75.12
N ALA A 305 142.01 37.77 76.28
CA ALA A 305 142.62 38.48 77.41
C ALA A 305 143.93 37.81 77.88
N THR A 306 143.97 36.48 77.92
CA THR A 306 145.20 35.73 78.23
C THR A 306 146.29 35.92 77.17
N LEU A 307 145.93 35.95 75.89
CA LEU A 307 146.87 36.22 74.79
C LEU A 307 147.42 37.65 74.83
N GLU A 308 146.58 38.64 75.13
CA GLU A 308 146.99 40.04 75.31
C GLU A 308 147.94 40.21 76.50
N ALA A 309 147.67 39.52 77.62
CA ALA A 309 148.53 39.52 78.80
C ALA A 309 149.92 38.90 78.54
N ASN A 310 150.04 37.97 77.60
CA ASN A 310 151.32 37.33 77.25
C ASN A 310 152.14 38.12 76.20
N ASN A 311 151.56 39.16 75.59
CA ASN A 311 152.20 39.97 74.53
C ASN A 311 152.72 41.34 75.03
N ASN A 312 152.57 41.66 76.31
CA ASN A 312 153.16 42.83 77.00
C ASN A 312 154.25 42.37 77.97
#